data_AF-N4WW88-F1
#
_entry.id   AF-N4WW88-F1
#
_cell.length_a   1.000
_cell.length_b   1.000
_cell.length_c   1.000
_cell.angle_alpha   90.00
_cell.angle_beta   90.00
_cell.angle_gamma   90.00
#
_symmetry.space_group_name_H-M   'P 1'
#
loop_
_entity.id
_entity.type
_entity.pdbx_description
1 polymer ?
#
loop_
_entity_poly.entity_id
_entity_poly.type
_entity_poly.pdbx_seq_one_letter_code
_entity_poly.pdbx_strand_id
1 'polypeptide(L)'
;MEAQGLLVIWGSVDPTTVDEGALNDWWTNEHLPERLCLPGFQRARRYRALNPENGHNEYLAVYQLSNVQDLGSAEYLHALNHPTQKTMQFMPSLAMMNRFACEVVSSENSSVLASDQPAETHNMLYMVVYEVDAAGQDHDPLLSIQEHVGRTRDAASAKTMHVHLAKGNQKLTEIGSASKSYEGVHFKSSQAVGETETLAADTVIALYELSHNPTDSSIAEGDIVSTHLGDTSSLRGTLPPTPMLVALLPRRNAFGNACPHF
;
A
#
# COMPACT_ATOMS: atom_id res chain seq x y z
N MET A 1 -12.99 9.68 -11.87
CA MET A 1 -13.65 8.43 -11.45
C MET A 1 -12.90 7.96 -10.22
N GLU A 2 -13.58 7.59 -9.14
CA GLU A 2 -12.91 7.08 -7.94
C GLU A 2 -12.27 5.73 -8.22
N ALA A 3 -11.13 5.45 -7.58
CA ALA A 3 -10.41 4.19 -7.74
C ALA A 3 -11.19 3.07 -7.05
N GLN A 4 -11.46 1.98 -7.76
CA GLN A 4 -12.10 0.78 -7.20
C GLN A 4 -11.11 -0.36 -6.97
N GLY A 5 -9.86 -0.21 -7.44
CA GLY A 5 -8.77 -1.16 -7.22
C GLY A 5 -7.52 -0.48 -6.69
N LEU A 6 -6.76 -1.21 -5.89
CA LEU A 6 -5.41 -0.83 -5.46
C LEU A 6 -4.43 -1.98 -5.76
N LEU A 7 -3.20 -1.62 -6.14
CA LEU A 7 -2.03 -2.49 -6.01
C LEU A 7 -1.12 -1.89 -4.95
N VAL A 8 -0.93 -2.60 -3.85
CA VAL A 8 -0.15 -2.16 -2.69
C VAL A 8 1.09 -3.04 -2.56
N ILE A 9 2.27 -2.42 -2.54
CA ILE A 9 3.56 -3.11 -2.42
C ILE A 9 4.37 -2.46 -1.30
N TRP A 10 4.77 -3.21 -0.27
CA TRP A 10 5.56 -2.66 0.84
C TRP A 10 6.62 -3.62 1.37
N GLY A 11 7.69 -3.10 1.93
CA GLY A 11 8.79 -3.91 2.45
C GLY A 11 10.12 -3.18 2.36
N SER A 12 11.20 -3.91 2.50
CA SER A 12 12.56 -3.38 2.40
C SER A 12 13.35 -4.08 1.29
N VAL A 13 14.38 -3.39 0.80
CA VAL A 13 15.41 -3.97 -0.05
C VAL A 13 16.67 -4.14 0.77
N ASP A 14 17.54 -5.07 0.38
CA ASP A 14 18.83 -5.27 1.05
C ASP A 14 19.83 -4.18 0.60
N PRO A 15 20.23 -3.26 1.50
CA PRO A 15 21.13 -2.16 1.15
C PRO A 15 22.55 -2.62 0.82
N THR A 16 22.90 -3.87 1.13
CA THR A 16 24.23 -4.43 0.84
C THR A 16 24.34 -4.96 -0.59
N THR A 17 23.21 -5.26 -1.23
CA THR A 17 23.15 -5.85 -2.58
C THR A 17 22.47 -4.94 -3.61
N VAL A 18 21.84 -3.84 -3.18
CA VAL A 18 21.06 -2.96 -4.03
C VAL A 18 21.54 -1.50 -3.92
N ASP A 19 21.90 -0.91 -5.05
CA ASP A 19 22.12 0.54 -5.14
C ASP A 19 20.76 1.28 -5.04
N GLU A 20 20.53 1.94 -3.91
CA GLU A 20 19.27 2.66 -3.64
C GLU A 20 19.01 3.78 -4.66
N GLY A 21 20.05 4.47 -5.12
CA GLY A 21 19.94 5.55 -6.09
C GLY A 21 19.47 5.01 -7.44
N ALA A 22 20.10 3.94 -7.91
CA ALA A 22 19.75 3.28 -9.17
C ALA A 22 18.37 2.61 -9.11
N LEU A 23 18.02 1.96 -7.99
CA LEU A 23 16.68 1.43 -7.75
C LEU A 23 15.61 2.53 -7.84
N ASN A 24 15.86 3.66 -7.19
CA ASN A 24 14.93 4.78 -7.19
C ASN A 24 14.80 5.44 -8.56
N ASP A 25 15.89 5.52 -9.34
CA ASP A 25 15.88 6.01 -10.72
C ASP A 25 15.00 5.10 -11.60
N TRP A 26 15.27 3.80 -11.61
CA TRP A 26 14.46 2.83 -12.36
C TRP A 26 12.98 2.91 -11.96
N TRP A 27 12.70 2.88 -10.65
CA TRP A 27 11.32 2.84 -10.19
C TRP A 27 10.56 4.11 -10.56
N THR A 28 11.19 5.29 -10.44
CA THR A 28 10.54 6.59 -10.72
C THR A 28 10.44 6.89 -12.21
N ASN A 29 11.52 6.65 -12.96
CA ASN A 29 11.66 7.13 -14.33
C ASN A 29 11.32 6.08 -15.38
N GLU A 30 11.14 4.82 -14.98
CA GLU A 30 10.80 3.72 -15.89
C GLU A 30 9.59 2.92 -15.41
N HIS A 31 9.67 2.30 -14.23
CA HIS A 31 8.62 1.38 -13.75
C HIS A 31 7.28 2.08 -13.48
N LEU A 32 7.27 3.22 -12.78
CA LEU A 32 6.04 3.98 -12.53
C LEU A 32 5.37 4.44 -13.84
N PRO A 33 6.07 5.11 -14.79
CA PRO A 33 5.50 5.45 -16.09
C PRO A 33 4.95 4.25 -16.86
N GLU A 34 5.69 3.13 -16.90
CA GLU A 34 5.25 1.91 -17.58
C GLU A 34 3.89 1.44 -17.03
N ARG A 35 3.72 1.40 -15.70
CA ARG A 35 2.45 1.02 -15.08
C ARG A 35 1.34 2.01 -15.34
N LEU A 36 1.62 3.31 -15.24
CA LEU A 36 0.63 4.37 -15.45
C LEU A 36 0.13 4.47 -16.89
N CYS A 37 0.85 3.87 -17.84
CA CYS A 37 0.43 3.79 -19.24
C CYS A 37 -0.49 2.61 -19.53
N LEU A 38 -0.66 1.68 -18.58
CA LEU A 38 -1.55 0.55 -18.77
C LEU A 38 -3.01 0.97 -18.55
N PRO A 39 -3.96 0.39 -19.32
CA PRO A 39 -5.37 0.63 -19.11
C PRO A 39 -5.78 0.42 -17.65
N GLY A 40 -6.55 1.38 -17.15
CA GLY A 40 -7.11 1.36 -15.82
C GLY A 40 -6.20 1.86 -14.70
N PHE A 41 -4.89 2.03 -14.92
CA PHE A 41 -4.03 2.71 -13.95
C PHE A 41 -4.32 4.22 -13.94
N GLN A 42 -4.62 4.77 -12.76
CA GLN A 42 -5.04 6.18 -12.62
C GLN A 42 -3.98 7.03 -11.92
N ARG A 43 -3.33 6.46 -10.91
CA ARG A 43 -2.33 7.17 -10.09
C ARG A 43 -1.36 6.18 -9.48
N ALA A 44 -0.14 6.62 -9.24
CA ALA A 44 0.83 5.89 -8.45
C ALA A 44 1.48 6.84 -7.45
N ARG A 45 1.69 6.35 -6.23
CA ARG A 45 2.40 7.08 -5.18
C ARG A 45 3.45 6.17 -4.57
N ARG A 46 4.64 6.73 -4.37
CA ARG A 46 5.74 6.07 -3.68
C ARG A 46 6.11 6.85 -2.44
N TYR A 47 6.66 6.09 -1.52
CA TYR A 47 6.68 6.44 -0.14
C TYR A 47 7.89 5.74 0.51
N ARG A 48 8.69 6.47 1.30
CA ARG A 48 9.72 5.91 2.18
C ARG A 48 9.50 6.24 3.66
N ALA A 49 9.70 5.28 4.56
CA ALA A 49 9.52 5.43 6.00
C ALA A 49 10.29 6.62 6.58
N LEU A 50 9.72 7.29 7.60
CA LEU A 50 10.40 8.36 8.34
C LEU A 50 11.63 7.81 9.07
N ASN A 51 11.50 6.63 9.68
CA ASN A 51 12.55 5.98 10.46
C ASN A 51 12.89 4.60 9.85
N PRO A 52 13.54 4.58 8.67
CA PRO A 52 13.82 3.34 7.94
C PRO A 52 14.75 2.39 8.72
N GLU A 53 15.54 2.92 9.66
CA GLU A 53 16.52 2.15 10.44
C GLU A 53 15.88 1.29 11.55
N ASN A 54 14.62 1.58 11.91
CA ASN A 54 13.93 0.91 13.01
C ASN A 54 12.95 -0.19 12.55
N GLY A 55 12.80 -0.40 11.24
CA GLY A 55 11.72 -1.23 10.69
C GLY A 55 12.14 -2.13 9.53
N HIS A 56 11.45 -3.26 9.40
CA HIS A 56 11.61 -4.20 8.29
C HIS A 56 10.88 -3.77 7.00
N ASN A 57 10.34 -2.54 6.95
CA ASN A 57 9.51 -2.06 5.84
C ASN A 57 9.82 -0.59 5.54
N GLU A 58 10.77 -0.38 4.65
CA GLU A 58 11.28 0.95 4.30
C GLU A 58 10.47 1.62 3.18
N TYR A 59 9.97 0.84 2.23
CA TYR A 59 9.31 1.32 1.02
C TYR A 59 7.85 0.92 0.98
N LEU A 60 7.04 1.82 0.43
CA LEU A 60 5.67 1.55 0.02
C LEU A 60 5.42 2.14 -1.39
N ALA A 61 4.71 1.38 -2.22
CA ALA A 61 4.13 1.85 -3.47
C ALA A 61 2.63 1.52 -3.48
N VAL A 62 1.82 2.51 -3.83
CA VAL A 62 0.37 2.37 -3.99
C VAL A 62 0.00 2.80 -5.39
N TYR A 63 -0.57 1.90 -6.18
CA TYR A 63 -1.18 2.21 -7.47
C TYR A 63 -2.70 2.19 -7.30
N GLN A 64 -3.35 3.24 -7.78
CA GLN A 64 -4.81 3.35 -7.86
C GLN A 64 -5.25 2.95 -9.26
N LEU A 65 -6.25 2.08 -9.32
CA LEU A 65 -6.82 1.56 -10.56
C LEU A 65 -8.32 1.86 -10.64
N SER A 66 -8.85 1.98 -11.85
CA SER A 66 -10.29 2.04 -12.07
C SER A 66 -10.99 0.81 -11.52
N ASN A 67 -10.40 -0.37 -11.66
CA ASN A 67 -10.93 -1.61 -11.15
C ASN A 67 -9.77 -2.56 -10.78
N VAL A 68 -9.91 -3.36 -9.72
CA VAL A 68 -8.88 -4.36 -9.38
C VAL A 68 -8.65 -5.35 -10.53
N GLN A 69 -9.69 -5.64 -11.31
CA GLN A 69 -9.64 -6.60 -12.43
C GLN A 69 -8.69 -6.15 -13.55
N ASP A 70 -8.30 -4.86 -13.59
CA ASP A 70 -7.29 -4.35 -14.52
C ASP A 70 -5.92 -5.04 -14.29
N LEU A 71 -5.66 -5.56 -13.08
CA LEU A 71 -4.48 -6.38 -12.73
C LEU A 71 -4.53 -7.81 -13.27
N GLY A 72 -5.63 -8.21 -13.91
CA GLY A 72 -5.78 -9.46 -14.65
C GLY A 72 -5.91 -9.26 -16.16
N SER A 73 -5.81 -8.02 -16.65
CA SER A 73 -5.95 -7.69 -18.08
C SER A 73 -4.81 -8.26 -18.92
N ALA A 74 -5.08 -8.47 -20.22
CA ALA A 74 -4.06 -8.97 -21.14
C ALA A 74 -2.86 -8.01 -21.25
N GLU A 75 -3.11 -6.71 -21.23
CA GLU A 75 -2.12 -5.64 -21.31
C GLU A 75 -1.22 -5.64 -20.06
N TYR A 76 -1.83 -5.73 -18.86
CA TYR A 76 -1.06 -5.80 -17.61
C TYR A 76 -0.20 -7.06 -17.52
N LEU A 77 -0.77 -8.21 -17.87
CA LEU A 77 -0.03 -9.48 -17.90
C LEU A 77 1.03 -9.50 -18.99
N HIS A 78 0.81 -8.82 -20.12
CA HIS A 78 1.82 -8.68 -21.16
C HIS A 78 3.03 -7.91 -20.64
N ALA A 79 2.84 -6.74 -20.02
CA ALA A 79 3.92 -5.96 -19.42
C ALA A 79 4.68 -6.77 -18.36
N LEU A 80 3.96 -7.50 -17.50
CA LEU A 80 4.57 -8.38 -16.51
C LEU A 80 5.40 -9.53 -17.11
N ASN A 81 5.05 -10.00 -18.31
CA ASN A 81 5.74 -11.11 -18.98
C ASN A 81 6.79 -10.67 -20.02
N HIS A 82 6.91 -9.36 -20.27
CA HIS A 82 7.91 -8.77 -21.16
C HIS A 82 8.62 -7.61 -20.46
N PRO A 83 9.27 -7.87 -19.30
CA PRO A 83 9.92 -6.82 -18.53
C PRO A 83 11.07 -6.18 -19.33
N THR A 84 11.23 -4.87 -19.15
CA THR A 84 12.41 -4.15 -19.62
C THR A 84 13.70 -4.71 -19.00
N GLN A 85 14.85 -4.38 -19.59
CA GLN A 85 16.15 -4.81 -19.04
C GLN A 85 16.37 -4.33 -17.60
N LYS A 86 16.02 -3.08 -17.26
CA LYS A 86 16.15 -2.60 -15.87
C LYS A 86 15.11 -3.26 -14.95
N THR A 87 13.91 -3.56 -15.45
CA THR A 87 12.92 -4.31 -14.65
C THR A 87 13.44 -5.70 -14.30
N MET A 88 14.06 -6.42 -15.24
CA MET A 88 14.72 -7.70 -14.94
C MET A 88 15.86 -7.55 -13.93
N GLN A 89 16.57 -6.42 -13.94
CA GLN A 89 17.66 -6.14 -13.00
C GLN A 89 17.16 -5.87 -11.57
N PHE A 90 16.11 -5.05 -11.40
CA PHE A 90 15.71 -4.53 -10.08
C PHE A 90 14.53 -5.25 -9.44
N MET A 91 13.64 -5.89 -10.21
CA MET A 91 12.51 -6.61 -9.61
C MET A 91 12.93 -7.70 -8.62
N PRO A 92 14.05 -8.44 -8.81
CA PRO A 92 14.54 -9.36 -7.80
C PRO A 92 14.83 -8.72 -6.44
N SER A 93 15.24 -7.45 -6.42
CA SER A 93 15.47 -6.70 -5.17
C SER A 93 14.18 -6.47 -4.38
N LEU A 94 13.02 -6.52 -5.05
CA LEU A 94 11.71 -6.35 -4.41
C LEU A 94 11.13 -7.68 -3.92
N ALA A 95 11.87 -8.79 -4.04
CA ALA A 95 11.33 -10.13 -3.78
C ALA A 95 10.87 -10.36 -2.35
N MET A 96 11.49 -9.67 -1.38
CA MET A 96 11.14 -9.77 0.02
C MET A 96 9.98 -8.85 0.42
N MET A 97 9.46 -8.04 -0.51
CA MET A 97 8.33 -7.17 -0.24
C MET A 97 7.02 -7.97 -0.20
N ASN A 98 6.00 -7.35 0.34
CA ASN A 98 4.62 -7.78 0.28
C ASN A 98 3.97 -7.16 -0.96
N ARG A 99 3.14 -7.91 -1.67
CA ARG A 99 2.39 -7.44 -2.85
C ARG A 99 0.95 -7.88 -2.71
N PHE A 100 0.01 -6.94 -2.78
CA PHE A 100 -1.42 -7.21 -2.67
C PHE A 100 -2.20 -6.45 -3.75
N ALA A 101 -2.97 -7.19 -4.55
CA ALA A 101 -4.07 -6.63 -5.33
C ALA A 101 -5.27 -6.49 -4.39
N CYS A 102 -5.92 -5.34 -4.37
CA CYS A 102 -7.02 -5.08 -3.44
C CYS A 102 -8.22 -4.43 -4.13
N GLU A 103 -9.41 -4.80 -3.67
CA GLU A 103 -10.67 -4.13 -3.98
C GLU A 103 -10.91 -3.04 -2.95
N VAL A 104 -11.23 -1.84 -3.38
CA VAL A 104 -11.60 -0.75 -2.46
C VAL A 104 -13.02 -1.02 -1.94
N VAL A 105 -13.14 -1.23 -0.63
CA VAL A 105 -14.41 -1.48 0.07
C VAL A 105 -15.08 -0.17 0.43
N SER A 106 -14.31 0.79 0.93
CA SER A 106 -14.78 2.15 1.17
C SER A 106 -13.67 3.16 0.94
N SER A 107 -14.07 4.35 0.53
CA SER A 107 -13.21 5.50 0.31
C SER A 107 -13.92 6.71 0.89
N GLU A 108 -13.29 7.37 1.85
CA GLU A 108 -13.91 8.46 2.59
C GLU A 108 -12.96 9.66 2.65
N ASN A 109 -13.46 10.83 2.25
CA ASN A 109 -12.72 12.09 2.31
C ASN A 109 -13.20 12.88 3.52
N SER A 110 -12.29 13.54 4.20
CA SER A 110 -12.66 14.53 5.21
C SER A 110 -13.26 15.76 4.53
N SER A 111 -14.26 16.36 5.18
CA SER A 111 -14.91 17.59 4.74
C SER A 111 -14.09 18.85 5.03
N VAL A 112 -12.85 18.70 5.53
CA VAL A 112 -11.93 19.82 5.75
C VAL A 112 -11.68 20.52 4.42
N LEU A 113 -12.24 21.73 4.29
CA LEU A 113 -12.02 22.63 3.17
C LEU A 113 -10.51 22.80 2.99
N ALA A 114 -9.98 22.30 1.86
CA ALA A 114 -8.63 22.63 1.45
C ALA A 114 -8.52 24.16 1.45
N SER A 115 -7.66 24.70 2.32
CA SER A 115 -7.28 26.10 2.26
C SER A 115 -6.84 26.41 0.82
N ASP A 116 -7.34 27.50 0.23
CA ASP A 116 -6.99 27.97 -1.13
C ASP A 116 -5.49 28.29 -1.32
N GLN A 117 -4.65 28.01 -0.34
CA GLN A 117 -3.22 28.11 -0.44
C GLN A 117 -2.66 26.83 -1.07
N PRO A 118 -1.85 26.92 -2.15
CA PRO A 118 -1.12 25.78 -2.67
C PRO A 118 -0.07 25.38 -1.63
N ALA A 119 -0.47 24.51 -0.71
CA ALA A 119 0.42 24.04 0.30
C ALA A 119 1.36 23.04 -0.37
N GLU A 120 2.67 23.28 -0.25
CA GLU A 120 3.71 22.27 -0.48
C GLU A 120 3.61 21.16 0.58
N THR A 121 2.42 20.59 0.77
CA THR A 121 2.12 19.65 1.85
C THR A 121 2.65 18.27 1.51
N HIS A 122 3.65 17.88 2.29
CA HIS A 122 4.14 16.52 2.37
C HIS A 122 3.12 15.68 3.15
N ASN A 123 2.02 15.28 2.50
CA ASN A 123 1.00 14.45 3.15
C ASN A 123 1.61 13.13 3.61
N MET A 124 1.44 12.81 4.89
CA MET A 124 1.82 11.52 5.43
C MET A 124 0.76 10.49 5.06
N LEU A 125 1.19 9.25 4.86
CA LEU A 125 0.31 8.11 4.79
C LEU A 125 0.52 7.26 6.04
N TYR A 126 -0.52 6.63 6.54
CA TYR A 126 -0.45 5.61 7.58
C TYR A 126 -1.15 4.35 7.09
N MET A 127 -0.50 3.20 7.22
CA MET A 127 -1.01 1.92 6.72
C MET A 127 -1.23 0.95 7.88
N VAL A 128 -2.42 0.38 7.96
CA VAL A 128 -2.75 -0.69 8.90
C VAL A 128 -3.14 -1.93 8.09
N VAL A 129 -2.50 -3.05 8.39
CA VAL A 129 -2.81 -4.34 7.77
C VAL A 129 -3.49 -5.21 8.83
N TYR A 130 -4.66 -5.72 8.48
CA TYR A 130 -5.47 -6.61 9.28
C TYR A 130 -5.43 -8.00 8.64
N GLU A 131 -4.99 -9.00 9.39
CA GLU A 131 -5.11 -10.41 9.02
C GLU A 131 -6.37 -10.98 9.67
N VAL A 132 -7.34 -11.37 8.86
CA VAL A 132 -8.67 -11.73 9.32
C VAL A 132 -8.87 -13.23 9.18
N ASP A 133 -8.98 -13.92 10.31
CA ASP A 133 -9.48 -15.29 10.34
C ASP A 133 -11.01 -15.29 10.44
N ALA A 134 -11.67 -15.67 9.34
CA ALA A 134 -13.12 -15.76 9.28
C ALA A 134 -13.68 -17.03 9.95
N ALA A 135 -12.83 -17.98 10.36
CA ALA A 135 -13.27 -19.22 10.97
C ALA A 135 -13.86 -18.98 12.37
N GLY A 136 -15.15 -19.28 12.54
CA GLY A 136 -15.80 -19.32 13.85
C GLY A 136 -16.17 -17.96 14.46
N GLN A 137 -16.20 -16.88 13.66
CA GLN A 137 -16.67 -15.57 14.13
C GLN A 137 -18.19 -15.41 13.93
N ASP A 138 -18.88 -14.93 14.98
CA ASP A 138 -20.33 -14.64 14.97
C ASP A 138 -20.69 -13.34 14.23
N HIS A 139 -19.70 -12.53 13.82
CA HIS A 139 -19.89 -11.23 13.17
C HIS A 139 -18.99 -11.07 11.95
N ASP A 140 -19.39 -10.23 11.00
CA ASP A 140 -18.59 -9.91 9.82
C ASP A 140 -17.35 -9.09 10.24
N PRO A 141 -16.14 -9.65 10.11
CA PRO A 141 -14.93 -8.96 10.54
C PRO A 141 -14.63 -7.71 9.70
N LEU A 142 -15.05 -7.67 8.42
CA LEU A 142 -14.87 -6.49 7.59
C LEU A 142 -15.72 -5.32 8.11
N LEU A 143 -16.95 -5.59 8.52
CA LEU A 143 -17.84 -4.59 9.10
C LEU A 143 -17.26 -4.03 10.42
N SER A 144 -16.71 -4.90 11.28
CA SER A 144 -16.06 -4.47 12.52
C SER A 144 -14.83 -3.59 12.27
N ILE A 145 -14.05 -3.92 11.23
CA ILE A 145 -12.92 -3.07 10.81
C ILE A 145 -13.43 -1.74 10.27
N GLN A 146 -14.48 -1.73 9.44
CA GLN A 146 -15.08 -0.49 8.92
C GLN A 146 -15.56 0.44 10.05
N GLU A 147 -16.28 -0.11 11.04
CA GLU A 147 -16.74 0.66 12.20
C GLU A 147 -15.59 1.20 13.05
N HIS A 148 -14.52 0.42 13.21
CA HIS A 148 -13.33 0.88 13.91
C HIS A 148 -12.64 2.01 13.15
N VAL A 149 -12.41 1.84 11.86
CA VAL A 149 -11.81 2.85 10.96
C VAL A 149 -12.61 4.16 11.00
N GLY A 150 -13.94 4.08 10.93
CA GLY A 150 -14.83 5.25 11.01
C GLY A 150 -14.71 5.98 12.35
N ARG A 151 -14.75 5.26 13.47
CA ARG A 151 -14.57 5.84 14.83
C ARG A 151 -13.21 6.51 14.99
N THR A 152 -12.16 5.86 14.53
CA THR A 152 -10.78 6.34 14.60
C THR A 152 -10.59 7.61 13.78
N ARG A 153 -11.17 7.67 12.56
CA ARG A 153 -11.19 8.87 11.73
C ARG A 153 -11.88 10.04 12.45
N ASP A 154 -13.07 9.81 13.00
CA ASP A 154 -13.85 10.88 13.64
C ASP A 154 -13.11 11.48 14.84
N ALA A 155 -12.42 10.63 15.61
CA ALA A 155 -11.54 11.05 16.70
C ALA A 155 -10.31 11.83 16.20
N ALA A 156 -9.76 11.48 15.02
CA ALA A 156 -8.58 12.11 14.41
C ALA A 156 -8.90 13.28 13.45
N SER A 157 -10.17 13.69 13.35
CA SER A 157 -10.78 14.43 12.22
C SER A 157 -10.10 15.74 11.78
N ALA A 158 -9.31 16.39 12.64
CA ALA A 158 -8.63 17.64 12.29
C ALA A 158 -7.44 17.46 11.33
N LYS A 159 -6.89 16.25 11.17
CA LYS A 159 -5.69 15.99 10.35
C LYS A 159 -5.86 14.86 9.33
N THR A 160 -6.90 14.02 9.43
CA THR A 160 -7.15 12.96 8.44
C THR A 160 -7.83 13.54 7.21
N MET A 161 -7.20 13.43 6.05
CA MET A 161 -7.71 13.95 4.78
C MET A 161 -8.50 12.91 4.00
N HIS A 162 -8.01 11.67 3.98
CA HIS A 162 -8.59 10.59 3.19
C HIS A 162 -8.37 9.25 3.90
N VAL A 163 -9.34 8.35 3.85
CA VAL A 163 -9.18 6.96 4.28
C VAL A 163 -9.66 6.02 3.17
N HIS A 164 -8.80 5.08 2.76
CA HIS A 164 -9.22 3.94 1.95
C HIS A 164 -9.22 2.68 2.81
N LEU A 165 -10.30 1.90 2.76
CA LEU A 165 -10.31 0.54 3.24
C LEU A 165 -10.37 -0.41 2.03
N ALA A 166 -9.44 -1.34 1.95
CA ALA A 166 -9.33 -2.25 0.82
C ALA A 166 -9.16 -3.69 1.27
N LYS A 167 -9.86 -4.61 0.60
CA LYS A 167 -9.77 -6.06 0.84
C LYS A 167 -8.86 -6.69 -0.19
N GLY A 168 -7.93 -7.53 0.25
CA GLY A 168 -7.04 -8.29 -0.62
C GLY A 168 -7.82 -9.26 -1.53
N ASN A 169 -7.49 -9.24 -2.81
CA ASN A 169 -7.94 -10.21 -3.80
C ASN A 169 -6.79 -11.21 -4.02
N GLN A 170 -6.86 -12.36 -3.34
CA GLN A 170 -5.80 -13.36 -3.37
C GLN A 170 -5.50 -13.86 -4.78
N LYS A 171 -6.54 -14.15 -5.57
CA LYS A 171 -6.38 -14.65 -6.94
C LYS A 171 -5.59 -13.68 -7.83
N LEU A 172 -5.95 -12.40 -7.84
CA LEU A 172 -5.23 -11.39 -8.64
C LEU A 172 -3.84 -11.08 -8.08
N THR A 173 -3.67 -11.24 -6.78
CA THR A 173 -2.35 -11.17 -6.13
C THR A 173 -1.45 -12.28 -6.67
N GLU A 174 -1.91 -13.53 -6.66
CA GLU A 174 -1.17 -14.69 -7.17
C GLU A 174 -0.87 -14.59 -8.67
N ILE A 175 -1.87 -14.22 -9.48
CA ILE A 175 -1.71 -14.05 -10.94
C ILE A 175 -0.56 -13.08 -11.25
N GLY A 176 -0.54 -11.91 -10.59
CA GLY A 176 0.52 -10.93 -10.86
C GLY A 176 1.89 -11.39 -10.36
N SER A 177 1.93 -12.08 -9.22
CA SER A 177 3.15 -12.58 -8.59
C SER A 177 3.79 -13.78 -9.30
N ALA A 178 3.06 -14.49 -10.15
CA ALA A 178 3.54 -15.65 -10.91
C ALA A 178 4.16 -15.32 -12.28
N SER A 179 4.35 -14.03 -12.60
CA SER A 179 4.81 -13.57 -13.92
C SER A 179 6.34 -13.54 -14.07
N LYS A 180 6.84 -13.40 -15.30
CA LYS A 180 8.30 -13.34 -15.55
C LYS A 180 9.01 -12.17 -14.89
N SER A 181 8.31 -11.06 -14.66
CA SER A 181 8.84 -9.94 -13.84
C SER A 181 9.24 -10.39 -12.43
N TYR A 182 8.73 -11.52 -11.98
CA TYR A 182 8.98 -12.13 -10.68
C TYR A 182 9.61 -13.52 -10.81
N GLU A 183 10.23 -13.86 -11.95
CA GLU A 183 10.96 -15.11 -12.07
C GLU A 183 12.16 -15.10 -11.11
N GLY A 184 12.23 -16.09 -10.21
CA GLY A 184 13.22 -16.14 -9.13
C GLY A 184 12.87 -15.28 -7.90
N VAL A 185 11.68 -14.66 -7.87
CA VAL A 185 11.18 -13.84 -6.77
C VAL A 185 10.17 -14.63 -5.93
N HIS A 186 10.44 -14.76 -4.63
CA HIS A 186 9.53 -15.41 -3.69
C HIS A 186 8.96 -14.40 -2.70
N PHE A 187 7.76 -13.90 -3.01
CA PHE A 187 6.99 -13.12 -2.06
C PHE A 187 6.64 -13.98 -0.83
N LYS A 188 6.65 -13.36 0.36
CA LYS A 188 6.11 -14.03 1.54
C LYS A 188 4.60 -14.24 1.35
N SER A 189 4.17 -15.49 1.26
CA SER A 189 2.79 -15.82 1.61
C SER A 189 2.66 -15.76 3.14
N SER A 190 1.48 -15.39 3.64
CA SER A 190 1.12 -15.66 5.03
C SER A 190 1.47 -17.12 5.37
N GLN A 191 2.21 -17.36 6.45
CA GLN A 191 2.73 -18.68 6.81
C GLN A 191 1.59 -19.71 6.90
N ALA A 192 1.61 -20.72 6.01
CA ALA A 192 0.84 -21.94 6.20
C ALA A 192 1.64 -22.90 7.08
N VAL A 193 1.16 -23.15 8.30
CA VAL A 193 1.63 -24.26 9.14
C VAL A 193 0.75 -25.47 8.86
N GLY A 194 1.35 -26.52 8.29
CA GLY A 194 0.83 -27.88 8.33
C GLY A 194 -0.29 -28.21 7.33
N GLU A 195 -0.18 -29.39 6.73
CA GLU A 195 -1.15 -30.00 5.83
C GLU A 195 -2.55 -30.13 6.46
N THR A 196 -3.34 -29.08 6.29
CA THR A 196 -4.80 -29.07 6.31
C THR A 196 -5.18 -27.88 5.42
N GLU A 197 -6.18 -28.02 4.54
CA GLU A 197 -6.69 -26.90 3.73
C GLU A 197 -7.35 -25.86 4.65
N THR A 198 -6.54 -25.05 5.32
CA THR A 198 -6.97 -23.87 6.06
C THR A 198 -7.22 -22.78 5.03
N LEU A 199 -8.46 -22.31 4.92
CA LEU A 199 -8.79 -21.11 4.13
C LEU A 199 -7.82 -19.99 4.54
N ALA A 200 -7.06 -19.46 3.60
CA ALA A 200 -6.08 -18.41 3.88
C ALA A 200 -6.79 -17.20 4.52
N ALA A 201 -6.19 -16.63 5.57
CA ALA A 201 -6.74 -15.46 6.24
C ALA A 201 -6.94 -14.30 5.25
N ASP A 202 -8.11 -13.68 5.29
CA ASP A 202 -8.42 -12.52 4.47
C ASP A 202 -7.55 -11.34 4.92
N THR A 203 -6.84 -10.70 4.00
CA THR A 203 -6.08 -9.48 4.31
C THR A 203 -6.92 -8.25 4.03
N VAL A 204 -7.03 -7.34 5.00
CA VAL A 204 -7.67 -6.03 4.83
C VAL A 204 -6.64 -4.93 5.13
N ILE A 205 -6.57 -3.91 4.28
CA ILE A 205 -5.61 -2.81 4.37
C ILE A 205 -6.37 -1.51 4.52
N ALA A 206 -6.08 -0.75 5.58
CA ALA A 206 -6.55 0.61 5.76
C ALA A 206 -5.40 1.60 5.49
N LEU A 207 -5.65 2.58 4.63
CA LEU A 207 -4.72 3.62 4.22
C LEU A 207 -5.27 4.98 4.65
N TYR A 208 -4.63 5.61 5.64
CA TYR A 208 -5.01 6.92 6.17
C TYR A 208 -4.06 7.99 5.63
N GLU A 209 -4.54 8.90 4.79
CA GLU A 209 -3.79 10.08 4.39
C GLU A 209 -4.02 11.20 5.39
N LEU A 210 -2.92 11.72 5.94
CA LEU A 210 -2.94 12.76 6.96
C LEU A 210 -2.30 14.05 6.39
N SER A 211 -2.93 15.18 6.66
CA SER A 211 -2.32 16.50 6.42
C SER A 211 -1.17 16.70 7.39
N HIS A 212 0.03 16.95 6.88
CA HIS A 212 1.20 17.30 7.69
C HIS A 212 1.45 18.81 7.58
N ASN A 213 1.59 19.49 8.72
CA ASN A 213 2.01 20.89 8.77
C ASN A 213 3.51 20.95 9.13
N PRO A 214 4.40 21.36 8.20
CA PRO A 214 5.85 21.28 8.39
C PRO A 214 6.41 22.18 9.50
N THR A 215 5.62 23.11 10.07
CA THR A 215 6.04 23.93 11.22
C THR A 215 5.91 23.22 12.58
N ASP A 216 5.32 22.03 12.63
CA ASP A 216 5.10 21.26 13.86
C ASP A 216 6.36 20.41 14.17
N SER A 217 7.46 21.07 14.55
CA SER A 217 8.80 20.48 14.69
C SER A 217 9.01 19.59 15.93
N SER A 218 7.95 19.07 16.56
CA SER A 218 8.07 18.39 17.86
C SER A 218 7.27 17.10 18.02
N ILE A 219 6.70 16.54 16.95
CA ILE A 219 5.87 15.34 17.13
C ILE A 219 6.73 14.08 17.07
N ALA A 220 6.95 13.45 18.22
CA ALA A 220 7.59 12.14 18.30
C ALA A 220 6.66 11.05 17.73
N GLU A 221 7.25 10.01 17.15
CA GLU A 221 6.56 8.88 16.50
C GLU A 221 5.44 8.27 17.36
N GLY A 222 5.68 8.16 18.68
CA GLY A 222 4.71 7.64 19.65
C GLY A 222 3.50 8.56 19.91
N ASP A 223 3.66 9.87 19.73
CA ASP A 223 2.59 10.84 19.98
C ASP A 223 1.57 10.84 18.84
N ILE A 224 1.98 10.55 17.60
CA ILE A 224 1.09 10.44 16.43
C ILE A 224 0.22 9.18 16.53
N VAL A 225 0.83 8.03 16.86
CA VAL A 225 0.15 6.73 16.93
C VAL A 225 -0.86 6.69 18.08
N SER A 226 -0.45 7.16 19.27
CA SER A 226 -1.28 7.15 20.48
C SER A 226 -2.49 8.09 20.38
N THR A 227 -2.33 9.25 19.74
CA THR A 227 -3.41 10.24 19.63
C THR A 227 -4.42 9.94 18.54
N HIS A 228 -4.03 9.26 17.46
CA HIS A 228 -4.87 9.12 16.27
C HIS A 228 -5.56 7.76 16.09
N LEU A 229 -5.03 6.66 16.64
CA LEU A 229 -5.59 5.31 16.41
C LEU A 229 -6.52 4.80 17.51
N GLY A 230 -6.61 5.52 18.63
CA GLY A 230 -7.35 5.07 19.80
C GLY A 230 -6.79 3.77 20.38
N ASP A 231 -7.37 3.31 21.49
CA ASP A 231 -6.98 2.06 22.12
C ASP A 231 -7.50 0.86 21.30
N THR A 232 -6.60 0.18 20.59
CA THR A 232 -6.89 -1.05 19.84
C THR A 232 -7.08 -2.26 20.76
N SER A 233 -7.01 -2.10 22.10
CA SER A 233 -7.21 -3.18 23.07
C SER A 233 -8.58 -3.85 22.97
N SER A 234 -9.60 -3.14 22.47
CA SER A 234 -10.95 -3.67 22.23
C SER A 234 -11.04 -4.65 21.05
N LEU A 235 -10.01 -4.72 20.20
CA LEU A 235 -9.84 -5.71 19.13
C LEU A 235 -9.03 -6.93 19.58
N ARG A 236 -8.74 -7.08 20.88
CA ARG A 236 -8.01 -8.23 21.43
C ARG A 236 -8.87 -9.49 21.34
N GLY A 237 -8.58 -10.26 20.30
CA GLY A 237 -9.16 -11.58 20.06
C GLY A 237 -8.97 -12.06 18.62
N THR A 238 -8.70 -11.15 17.68
CA THR A 238 -8.80 -11.47 16.23
C THR A 238 -7.69 -10.91 15.35
N LEU A 239 -6.72 -10.14 15.88
CA LEU A 239 -5.72 -9.43 15.07
C LEU A 239 -4.34 -9.42 15.75
N PRO A 240 -3.25 -9.84 15.09
CA PRO A 240 -1.91 -9.52 15.57
C PRO A 240 -1.66 -8.01 15.40
N PRO A 241 -1.13 -7.31 16.42
CA PRO A 241 -0.74 -5.91 16.26
C PRO A 241 0.62 -5.87 15.58
N THR A 242 0.68 -5.35 14.36
CA THR A 242 1.87 -4.60 13.96
C THR A 242 1.40 -3.35 13.22
N PRO A 243 1.09 -2.25 13.94
CA PRO A 243 1.03 -0.94 13.31
C PRO A 243 2.38 -0.68 12.65
N MET A 244 2.38 -0.67 11.32
CA MET A 244 3.57 -0.39 10.55
C MET A 244 3.52 1.08 10.16
N LEU A 245 4.19 1.90 10.97
CA LEU A 245 4.30 3.32 10.70
C LEU A 245 5.32 3.53 9.59
N VAL A 246 4.80 3.66 8.37
CA VAL A 246 5.54 4.21 7.26
C VAL A 246 4.92 5.58 7.12
N ALA A 247 5.53 6.62 7.67
CA ALA A 247 5.19 7.99 7.33
C ALA A 247 6.13 8.45 6.21
N LEU A 248 5.57 9.09 5.19
CA LEU A 248 6.07 8.89 3.84
C LEU A 248 6.10 10.20 3.06
N LEU A 249 7.30 10.66 2.71
CA LEU A 249 7.43 11.79 1.81
C LEU A 249 7.13 11.33 0.37
N PRO A 250 6.29 12.06 -0.39
CA PRO A 250 6.12 11.78 -1.80
C PRO A 250 7.46 11.96 -2.52
N ARG A 251 8.01 10.88 -3.09
CA ARG A 251 9.07 10.99 -4.10
C ARG A 251 8.41 11.29 -5.46
N ARG A 252 9.09 12.05 -6.32
CA ARG A 252 8.62 12.54 -7.64
C ARG A 252 7.50 11.66 -8.23
N ASN A 253 6.29 12.21 -8.29
CA ASN A 253 5.17 11.52 -8.93
C ASN A 253 5.38 11.55 -10.46
N ALA A 254 5.21 10.41 -11.11
CA ALA A 254 4.88 10.40 -12.53
C ALA A 254 3.38 10.71 -12.63
N PHE A 255 3.03 11.83 -13.26
CA PHE A 255 1.68 12.08 -13.74
C PHE A 255 1.64 11.67 -15.20
N GLY A 256 0.51 11.13 -15.67
CA GLY A 256 0.37 10.39 -16.93
C GLY A 256 0.62 11.13 -18.25
N ASN A 257 1.63 12.01 -18.33
CA ASN A 257 2.00 12.69 -19.56
C ASN A 257 3.37 12.19 -20.05
N ALA A 258 3.31 11.59 -21.24
CA ALA A 258 4.34 10.88 -21.99
C ALA A 258 4.50 9.40 -21.61
N CYS A 259 3.72 8.56 -22.30
CA CYS A 259 3.97 7.12 -22.32
C CYS A 259 5.19 6.83 -23.19
N PRO A 260 6.25 6.20 -22.65
CA PRO A 260 7.28 5.61 -23.49
C PRO A 260 6.64 4.54 -24.38
N HIS A 261 6.91 4.61 -25.69
CA HIS A 261 6.62 3.51 -26.58
C HIS A 261 7.60 2.38 -26.27
N PHE A 262 7.14 1.33 -25.59
CA PHE A 262 7.85 0.07 -25.41
C PHE A 262 7.41 -0.93 -26.47
#